data_AF-A0AAP4D1V6-F1
#
_entry.id   AF-A0AAP4D1V6-F1
#
_cell.length_a   1.000
_cell.length_b   1.000
_cell.length_c   1.000
_cell.angle_alpha   90.00
_cell.angle_beta   90.00
_cell.angle_gamma   90.00
#
_symmetry.space_group_name_H-M   'P 1'
#
loop_
_entity.id
_entity.type
_entity.pdbx_description
1 polymer ?
#
loop_
_entity_poly.entity_id
_entity_poly.type
_entity_poly.pdbx_seq_one_letter_code
_entity_poly.pdbx_strand_id
1 'polypeptide(L)'
;PREDDADAVSMVVLSNRKAHAWPDALRLSRPERGAETTLTKTLTRALLWAKTRPDELKGSWISGPTLTSGSGWNNACEQSGVAFSLSEDNFSIDPVLGYTGHAAPWLAITLANADVEQRGPQVIAAQPAADKDDIWVAVITKEEVRKESPKNV
;
A
#
# COMPACT_ATOMS: atom_id res chain seq x y z
N PRO A 1 -17.86 -0.70 18.27
CA PRO A 1 -18.02 -0.45 16.81
C PRO A 1 -19.48 -0.15 16.42
N ARG A 2 -19.69 0.80 15.49
CA ARG A 2 -20.97 0.92 14.77
C ARG A 2 -21.09 -0.24 13.77
N GLU A 3 -22.24 -0.37 13.13
CA GLU A 3 -22.38 -1.24 11.96
C GLU A 3 -21.30 -0.86 10.92
N ASP A 4 -20.66 -1.88 10.33
CA ASP A 4 -19.51 -1.78 9.41
C ASP A 4 -18.17 -1.27 10.00
N ASP A 5 -18.09 -0.95 11.30
CA ASP A 5 -16.83 -0.64 11.98
C ASP A 5 -16.22 -1.87 12.68
N ALA A 6 -14.92 -1.83 12.93
CA ALA A 6 -14.23 -2.82 13.75
C ALA A 6 -13.14 -2.24 14.64
N ASP A 7 -12.90 -2.90 15.76
CA ASP A 7 -11.81 -2.58 16.67
C ASP A 7 -10.60 -3.46 16.32
N ALA A 8 -9.43 -2.84 16.15
CA ALA A 8 -8.20 -3.57 15.85
C ALA A 8 -6.96 -2.93 16.47
N VAL A 9 -5.94 -3.78 16.71
CA VAL A 9 -4.59 -3.36 17.08
C VAL A 9 -3.61 -4.03 16.11
N SER A 10 -2.60 -3.27 15.67
CA SER A 10 -1.51 -3.77 14.84
C SER A 10 -0.18 -3.26 15.38
N MET A 11 0.87 -4.05 15.19
CA MET A 11 2.23 -3.71 15.58
C MET A 11 3.16 -4.01 14.41
N VAL A 12 3.90 -2.99 13.97
CA VAL A 12 4.88 -3.10 12.89
C VAL A 12 6.21 -2.58 13.38
N VAL A 13 7.29 -3.32 13.12
CA VAL A 13 8.65 -2.90 13.41
C VAL A 13 9.29 -2.37 12.14
N LEU A 14 9.64 -1.08 12.14
CA LEU A 14 10.26 -0.42 10.99
C LEU A 14 11.72 -0.08 11.31
N SER A 15 12.60 -0.31 10.33
CA SER A 15 14.00 0.12 10.39
C SER A 15 14.27 1.05 9.22
N ASN A 16 14.98 2.15 9.48
CA ASN A 16 15.38 3.11 8.44
C ASN A 16 16.51 2.59 7.54
N ARG A 17 17.11 1.45 7.89
CA ARG A 17 18.17 0.75 7.16
C ARG A 17 17.88 -0.74 7.16
N LYS A 18 18.46 -1.47 6.21
CA LYS A 18 18.41 -2.93 6.22
C LYS A 18 18.92 -3.47 7.55
N ALA A 19 18.08 -4.21 8.26
CA ALA A 19 18.45 -4.82 9.52
C ALA A 19 19.14 -6.16 9.22
N HIS A 20 20.39 -6.34 9.67
CA HIS A 20 21.12 -7.60 9.45
C HIS A 20 20.40 -8.83 10.02
N ALA A 21 19.66 -8.65 11.12
CA ALA A 21 18.85 -9.71 11.73
C ALA A 21 17.62 -10.10 10.90
N TRP A 22 17.21 -9.26 9.94
CA TRP A 22 16.01 -9.45 9.12
C TRP A 22 16.34 -9.19 7.63
N PRO A 23 17.11 -10.09 6.99
CA PRO A 23 17.59 -9.89 5.62
C PRO A 23 16.46 -9.85 4.58
N ASP A 24 15.34 -10.52 4.88
CA ASP A 24 14.14 -10.59 4.05
C ASP A 24 13.11 -9.51 4.41
N ALA A 25 13.46 -8.56 5.28
CA ALA A 25 12.58 -7.43 5.59
C ALA A 25 12.24 -6.65 4.32
N LEU A 26 10.94 -6.47 4.11
CA LEU A 26 10.39 -5.81 2.94
C LEU A 26 10.51 -4.30 3.08
N ARG A 27 10.47 -3.60 1.94
CA ARG A 27 10.66 -2.16 1.89
C ARG A 27 9.31 -1.47 1.72
N LEU A 28 8.91 -0.73 2.74
CA LEU A 28 7.82 0.23 2.65
C LEU A 28 8.38 1.57 2.15
N SER A 29 7.84 2.09 1.05
CA SER A 29 8.19 3.42 0.56
C SER A 29 7.69 4.51 1.50
N ARG A 30 8.21 5.73 1.35
CA ARG A 30 7.71 6.89 2.10
C ARG A 30 6.21 7.06 1.81
N PRO A 31 5.33 7.05 2.84
CA PRO A 31 3.90 7.30 2.64
C PRO A 31 3.66 8.73 2.15
N GLU A 32 2.77 8.86 1.16
CA GLU A 32 2.31 10.13 0.63
C GLU A 32 0.88 10.38 1.10
N ARG A 33 0.65 11.58 1.64
CA ARG A 33 -0.68 12.03 2.05
C ARG A 33 -1.36 12.78 0.91
N GLY A 34 -2.61 12.44 0.67
CA GLY A 34 -3.49 13.14 -0.26
C GLY A 34 -4.93 13.12 0.22
N ALA A 35 -5.82 13.37 -0.73
CA ALA A 35 -7.27 13.30 -0.61
C ALA A 35 -7.86 12.74 -1.91
N GLU A 36 -9.14 12.39 -1.92
CA GLU A 36 -9.82 11.78 -3.09
C GLU A 36 -9.54 12.54 -4.39
N THR A 37 -9.66 13.87 -4.36
CA THR A 37 -9.44 14.78 -5.51
C THR A 37 -8.00 14.85 -6.01
N THR A 38 -7.04 14.32 -5.24
CA THR A 38 -5.60 14.38 -5.54
C THR A 38 -4.96 13.00 -5.67
N LEU A 39 -5.76 11.92 -5.66
CA LEU A 39 -5.25 10.54 -5.60
C LEU A 39 -4.29 10.19 -6.73
N THR A 40 -4.53 10.61 -7.97
CA THR A 40 -3.60 10.36 -9.09
C THR A 40 -2.20 10.93 -8.81
N LYS A 41 -2.13 12.15 -8.27
CA LYS A 41 -0.85 12.80 -7.91
C LYS A 41 -0.20 12.10 -6.72
N THR A 42 -0.99 11.70 -5.73
CA THR A 42 -0.52 11.01 -4.53
C THR A 42 0.06 9.63 -4.88
N LEU A 43 -0.64 8.86 -5.72
CA LEU A 43 -0.17 7.58 -6.25
C LEU A 43 1.13 7.73 -7.06
N THR A 44 1.18 8.70 -7.98
CA THR A 44 2.39 8.99 -8.77
C THR A 44 3.60 9.29 -7.87
N ARG A 45 3.41 10.02 -6.77
CA ARG A 45 4.48 10.31 -5.81
C ARG A 45 4.89 9.10 -4.98
N ALA A 46 3.94 8.27 -4.56
CA ALA A 46 4.23 7.04 -3.83
C ALA A 46 5.07 6.07 -4.68
N LEU A 47 4.74 5.95 -5.98
CA LEU A 47 5.52 5.20 -6.97
C LEU A 47 6.94 5.76 -7.15
N LEU A 48 7.08 7.09 -7.19
CA LEU A 48 8.40 7.74 -7.27
C LEU A 48 9.28 7.40 -6.05
N TRP A 49 8.74 7.42 -4.84
CA TRP A 49 9.48 7.03 -3.64
C TRP A 49 9.86 5.56 -3.62
N ALA A 50 8.99 4.71 -4.16
CA ALA A 50 9.22 3.28 -4.29
C ALA A 50 10.26 2.93 -5.38
N LYS A 51 10.47 3.85 -6.34
CA LYS A 51 11.18 3.59 -7.59
C LYS A 51 10.54 2.42 -8.37
N THR A 52 9.22 2.38 -8.37
CA THR A 52 8.41 1.33 -9.01
C THR A 52 7.63 1.95 -10.14
N ARG A 53 7.62 1.32 -11.31
CA ARG A 53 6.79 1.74 -12.44
C ARG A 53 5.35 1.25 -12.24
N PRO A 54 4.34 1.96 -12.76
CA PRO A 54 2.95 1.55 -12.62
C PRO A 54 2.66 0.11 -13.11
N ASP A 55 3.34 -0.35 -14.17
CA ASP A 55 3.21 -1.68 -14.77
C ASP A 55 3.90 -2.80 -13.95
N GLU A 56 4.75 -2.43 -12.99
CA GLU A 56 5.41 -3.35 -12.07
C GLU A 56 4.56 -3.71 -10.87
N LEU A 57 3.53 -2.91 -10.55
CA LEU A 57 2.58 -3.23 -9.49
C LEU A 57 1.77 -4.49 -9.84
N LYS A 58 1.54 -5.33 -8.83
CA LYS A 58 0.85 -6.62 -8.94
C LYS A 58 -0.43 -6.71 -8.11
N GLY A 59 -0.82 -5.61 -7.49
CA GLY A 59 -2.08 -5.47 -6.78
C GLY A 59 -2.08 -4.28 -5.84
N SER A 60 -3.22 -4.11 -5.17
CA SER A 60 -3.42 -3.10 -4.14
C SER A 60 -4.16 -3.61 -2.92
N TRP A 61 -3.85 -3.02 -1.78
CA TRP A 61 -4.64 -3.14 -0.56
C TRP A 61 -5.24 -1.79 -0.21
N ILE A 62 -6.57 -1.75 -0.10
CA ILE A 62 -7.34 -0.54 0.21
C ILE A 62 -8.18 -0.69 1.48
N SER A 63 -8.30 0.40 2.23
CA SER A 63 -9.19 0.45 3.39
C SER A 63 -9.70 1.86 3.65
N GLY A 64 -10.99 1.96 3.96
CA GLY A 64 -11.72 3.16 4.30
C GLY A 64 -12.78 3.55 3.26
N PRO A 65 -13.87 4.19 3.72
CA PRO A 65 -15.09 4.39 2.94
C PRO A 65 -14.87 5.15 1.64
N THR A 66 -13.99 6.16 1.62
CA THR A 66 -13.69 6.92 0.40
C THR A 66 -13.01 6.06 -0.68
N LEU A 67 -12.22 5.05 -0.27
CA LEU A 67 -11.53 4.15 -1.20
C LEU A 67 -12.39 2.98 -1.66
N THR A 68 -13.30 2.49 -0.81
CA THR A 68 -14.14 1.32 -1.11
C THR A 68 -15.45 1.67 -1.80
N SER A 69 -15.99 2.87 -1.58
CA SER A 69 -17.28 3.29 -2.14
C SER A 69 -17.14 4.25 -3.33
N GLY A 70 -16.01 4.96 -3.44
CA GLY A 70 -15.73 5.94 -4.49
C GLY A 70 -15.04 5.35 -5.71
N SER A 71 -15.22 5.96 -6.88
CA SER A 71 -14.44 5.63 -8.08
C SER A 71 -13.07 6.30 -8.12
N GLY A 72 -12.78 7.22 -7.18
CA GLY A 72 -11.55 8.00 -7.15
C GLY A 72 -10.28 7.17 -7.16
N TRP A 73 -10.25 6.04 -6.43
CA TRP A 73 -9.10 5.14 -6.42
C TRP A 73 -8.89 4.43 -7.76
N ASN A 74 -9.95 3.88 -8.34
CA ASN A 74 -9.89 3.21 -9.64
C ASN A 74 -9.44 4.18 -10.73
N ASN A 75 -10.03 5.38 -10.77
CA ASN A 75 -9.63 6.44 -11.70
C ASN A 75 -8.16 6.82 -11.53
N ALA A 76 -7.67 6.91 -10.29
CA ALA A 76 -6.27 7.23 -10.03
C ALA A 76 -5.32 6.13 -10.53
N CYS A 77 -5.69 4.86 -10.36
CA CYS A 77 -4.93 3.72 -10.89
C CYS A 77 -4.88 3.75 -12.42
N GLU A 78 -6.03 3.91 -13.07
CA GLU A 78 -6.14 4.00 -14.54
C GLU A 78 -5.30 5.17 -15.10
N GLN A 79 -5.46 6.37 -14.55
CA GLN A 79 -4.72 7.56 -14.99
C GLN A 79 -3.21 7.46 -14.73
N SER A 80 -2.81 6.69 -13.73
CA SER A 80 -1.40 6.45 -13.42
C SER A 80 -0.79 5.33 -14.28
N GLY A 81 -1.58 4.66 -15.12
CA GLY A 81 -1.11 3.56 -15.97
C GLY A 81 -0.86 2.25 -15.23
N VAL A 82 -1.53 2.04 -14.09
CA VAL A 82 -1.47 0.76 -13.35
C VAL A 82 -2.03 -0.36 -14.23
N ALA A 83 -1.34 -1.51 -14.23
CA ALA A 83 -1.64 -2.61 -15.15
C ALA A 83 -2.32 -3.83 -14.51
N PHE A 84 -2.39 -3.93 -13.18
CA PHE A 84 -3.09 -5.04 -12.51
C PHE A 84 -4.61 -4.90 -12.64
N SER A 85 -5.34 -6.01 -12.47
CA SER A 85 -6.79 -6.02 -12.60
C SER A 85 -7.45 -5.33 -11.40
N LEU A 86 -8.16 -4.22 -11.63
CA LEU A 86 -8.88 -3.53 -10.54
C LEU A 86 -10.03 -4.35 -9.95
N SER A 87 -10.48 -5.42 -10.62
CA SER A 87 -11.51 -6.32 -10.10
C SER A 87 -10.93 -7.55 -9.38
N GLU A 88 -9.74 -8.00 -9.75
CA GLU A 88 -9.16 -9.24 -9.22
C GLU A 88 -7.98 -8.99 -8.26
N ASP A 89 -7.27 -7.88 -8.42
CA ASP A 89 -6.03 -7.57 -7.71
C ASP A 89 -6.13 -6.31 -6.82
N ASN A 90 -7.32 -5.71 -6.69
CA ASN A 90 -7.58 -4.60 -5.77
C ASN A 90 -8.39 -5.07 -4.56
N PHE A 91 -7.71 -5.33 -3.45
CA PHE A 91 -8.27 -5.97 -2.27
C PHE A 91 -8.68 -4.95 -1.22
N SER A 92 -9.84 -5.18 -0.59
CA SER A 92 -10.20 -4.52 0.66
C SER A 92 -10.48 -5.54 1.75
N ILE A 93 -9.96 -5.28 2.94
CA ILE A 93 -10.27 -6.11 4.13
C ILE A 93 -11.56 -5.67 4.82
N ASP A 94 -12.04 -4.46 4.52
CA ASP A 94 -13.20 -3.85 5.20
C ASP A 94 -14.48 -4.69 5.08
N PRO A 95 -14.83 -5.30 3.93
CA PRO A 95 -16.02 -6.14 3.84
C PRO A 95 -15.97 -7.42 4.70
N VAL A 96 -14.79 -7.81 5.17
CA VAL A 96 -14.58 -9.03 5.98
C VAL A 96 -14.47 -8.67 7.46
N LEU A 97 -13.67 -7.66 7.78
CA LEU A 97 -13.34 -7.31 9.16
C LEU A 97 -14.22 -6.17 9.71
N GLY A 98 -14.69 -5.26 8.85
CA GLY A 98 -15.15 -3.92 9.20
C GLY A 98 -14.03 -2.87 9.07
N TYR A 99 -14.41 -1.60 8.96
CA TYR A 99 -13.48 -0.47 8.89
C TYR A 99 -12.86 -0.20 10.27
N THR A 100 -11.52 -0.22 10.32
CA THR A 100 -10.76 -0.16 11.59
C THR A 100 -10.15 1.20 11.91
N GLY A 101 -10.56 2.25 11.19
CA GLY A 101 -10.12 3.63 11.45
C GLY A 101 -8.59 3.77 11.47
N HIS A 102 -8.04 4.23 12.58
CA HIS A 102 -6.61 4.47 12.72
C HIS A 102 -5.73 3.21 12.56
N ALA A 103 -6.29 2.01 12.75
CA ALA A 103 -5.57 0.76 12.51
C ALA A 103 -5.56 0.33 11.04
N ALA A 104 -6.46 0.87 10.20
CA ALA A 104 -6.63 0.45 8.82
C ALA A 104 -5.34 0.51 7.97
N PRO A 105 -4.55 1.61 7.96
CA PRO A 105 -3.30 1.64 7.20
C PRO A 105 -2.33 0.55 7.63
N TRP A 106 -2.24 0.26 8.93
CA TRP A 106 -1.32 -0.72 9.49
C TRP A 106 -1.74 -2.15 9.17
N LEU A 107 -3.04 -2.44 9.20
CA LEU A 107 -3.56 -3.74 8.78
C LEU A 107 -3.34 -3.96 7.28
N ALA A 108 -3.62 -2.97 6.44
CA ALA A 108 -3.37 -3.06 5.01
C ALA A 108 -1.88 -3.28 4.70
N ILE A 109 -0.97 -2.58 5.39
CA ILE A 109 0.49 -2.82 5.29
C ILE A 109 0.84 -4.25 5.73
N THR A 110 0.25 -4.75 6.82
CA THR A 110 0.53 -6.09 7.34
C THR A 110 0.09 -7.18 6.36
N LEU A 111 -1.09 -7.02 5.76
CA LEU A 111 -1.61 -7.93 4.73
C LEU A 111 -0.75 -7.90 3.47
N ALA A 112 -0.39 -6.71 2.99
CA ALA A 112 0.50 -6.56 1.85
C ALA A 112 1.88 -7.18 2.12
N ASN A 113 2.42 -7.00 3.33
CA ASN A 113 3.68 -7.60 3.76
C ASN A 113 3.63 -9.13 3.78
N ALA A 114 2.49 -9.73 4.15
CA ALA A 114 2.31 -11.17 4.15
C ALA A 114 2.24 -11.77 2.72
N ASP A 115 1.80 -10.99 1.73
CA ASP A 115 1.52 -11.49 0.37
C ASP A 115 2.58 -11.06 -0.68
N VAL A 116 3.39 -10.03 -0.41
CA VAL A 116 4.33 -9.44 -1.39
C VAL A 116 5.41 -10.41 -1.88
N GLU A 117 5.79 -11.41 -1.11
CA GLU A 117 6.75 -12.42 -1.59
C GLU A 117 6.18 -13.27 -2.72
N GLN A 118 4.88 -13.58 -2.68
CA GLN A 118 4.18 -14.36 -3.69
C GLN A 118 3.70 -13.50 -4.84
N ARG A 119 3.10 -12.35 -4.54
CA ARG A 119 2.44 -11.49 -5.52
C ARG A 119 3.38 -10.49 -6.19
N GLY A 120 4.43 -10.05 -5.51
CA GLY A 120 5.29 -8.96 -5.95
C GLY A 120 4.83 -7.57 -5.47
N PRO A 121 5.39 -6.48 -6.02
CA PRO A 121 5.15 -5.10 -5.58
C PRO A 121 3.67 -4.73 -5.49
N GLN A 122 3.27 -4.13 -4.38
CA GLN A 122 1.88 -3.77 -4.10
C GLN A 122 1.76 -2.34 -3.60
N VAL A 123 0.67 -1.67 -3.97
CA VAL A 123 0.33 -0.35 -3.44
C VAL A 123 -0.67 -0.48 -2.29
N ILE A 124 -0.44 0.26 -1.21
CA ILE A 124 -1.36 0.38 -0.10
C ILE A 124 -2.00 1.77 -0.17
N ALA A 125 -3.33 1.85 -0.13
CA ALA A 125 -4.05 3.10 0.07
C ALA A 125 -4.99 2.97 1.26
N ALA A 126 -4.94 3.89 2.23
CA ALA A 126 -5.82 3.79 3.40
C ALA A 126 -6.26 5.16 3.90
N GLN A 127 -7.52 5.25 4.31
CA GLN A 127 -8.12 6.39 4.99
C GLN A 127 -8.20 6.08 6.49
N PRO A 128 -7.41 6.75 7.36
CA PRO A 128 -7.34 6.44 8.79
C PRO A 128 -8.47 7.07 9.61
N ALA A 129 -9.25 7.98 9.05
CA ALA A 129 -10.40 8.60 9.72
C ALA A 129 -11.48 8.94 8.67
N ALA A 130 -12.70 8.41 8.85
CA ALA A 130 -13.79 8.58 7.89
C ALA A 130 -14.34 10.02 7.80
N ASP A 131 -14.15 10.82 8.85
CA ASP A 131 -14.55 12.24 8.91
C ASP A 131 -13.50 13.18 8.32
N LYS A 132 -12.39 12.63 7.80
CA LYS A 132 -11.30 13.39 7.18
C LYS A 132 -11.06 12.89 5.76
N ASP A 133 -10.65 13.83 4.92
CA ASP A 133 -10.28 13.55 3.54
C ASP A 133 -8.86 12.96 3.42
N ASP A 134 -8.16 12.72 4.52
CA ASP A 134 -6.80 12.21 4.50
C ASP A 134 -6.76 10.77 3.97
N ILE A 135 -6.09 10.57 2.83
CA ILE A 135 -5.76 9.26 2.29
C ILE A 135 -4.24 9.13 2.23
N TRP A 136 -3.72 8.03 2.77
CA TRP A 136 -2.29 7.71 2.73
C TRP A 136 -2.03 6.64 1.70
N VAL A 137 -1.05 6.88 0.82
CA VAL A 137 -0.61 5.94 -0.20
C VAL A 137 0.86 5.60 -0.01
N ALA A 138 1.18 4.31 0.02
CA ALA A 138 2.55 3.81 0.07
C ALA A 138 2.69 2.59 -0.84
N VAL A 139 3.92 2.18 -1.14
CA VAL A 139 4.19 0.96 -1.92
C VAL A 139 5.08 0.06 -1.10
N ILE A 140 4.76 -1.23 -1.07
CA ILE A 140 5.61 -2.26 -0.48
C ILE A 140 6.29 -3.05 -1.60
N THR A 141 7.61 -3.23 -1.48
CA THR A 141 8.41 -3.97 -2.43
C THR A 141 9.40 -4.89 -1.73
N LYS A 142 9.85 -5.92 -2.44
CA LYS A 142 11.05 -6.67 -2.04
C LYS A 142 12.28 -5.87 -2.49
N GLU A 143 13.28 -5.75 -1.62
CA GLU A 143 14.58 -5.22 -2.05
C GLU A 143 15.23 -6.26 -2.97
N GLU A 144 15.46 -5.91 -4.24
CA GLU A 144 16.27 -6.77 -5.10
C GLU A 144 17.66 -6.91 -4.49
N VAL A 145 18.06 -8.15 -4.19
CA VAL A 145 19.46 -8.47 -3.91
C VAL A 145 20.19 -8.25 -5.22
N ARG A 146 20.70 -7.03 -5.45
CA ARG A 146 21.74 -6.83 -6.44
C ARG A 146 22.92 -7.68 -5.98
N LYS A 147 23.12 -8.84 -6.61
CA LYS A 147 24.42 -9.52 -6.58
C LYS A 147 25.42 -8.44 -6.99
N GLU A 148 26.29 -8.04 -6.07
CA GLU A 148 27.40 -7.17 -6.43
C GLU A 148 28.09 -7.79 -7.65
N SER A 149 28.12 -7.06 -8.76
CA SER A 149 28.92 -7.47 -9.91
C SER A 149 30.34 -7.66 -9.38
N PRO A 150 31.02 -8.79 -9.68
CA PRO A 150 32.38 -8.99 -9.20
C PRO A 150 33.18 -7.76 -9.61
N LYS A 151 33.71 -7.02 -8.63
CA LYS A 151 34.73 -6.03 -8.92
C LYS A 151 35.88 -6.82 -9.53
N ASN A 152 36.13 -6.64 -10.82
CA ASN A 152 37.34 -7.14 -11.45
C ASN A 152 38.51 -6.55 -10.66
N VAL A 153 39.23 -7.41 -9.94
CA VAL A 153 40.53 -7.14 -9.33
C VAL A 153 41.60 -7.42 -10.36
#